data_AF-A0A9W8CH54-F1
#
_entry.id   AF-A0A9W8CH54-F1
#
_cell.length_a   1.000
_cell.length_b   1.000
_cell.length_c   1.000
_cell.angle_alpha   90.00
_cell.angle_beta   90.00
_cell.angle_gamma   90.00
#
_symmetry.space_group_name_H-M   'P 1'
#
loop_
_entity.id
_entity.type
_entity.pdbx_description
1 polymer ?
#
loop_
_entity_poly.entity_id
_entity_poly.type
_entity_poly.pdbx_seq_one_letter_code
_entity_poly.pdbx_strand_id
1 'polypeptide(L)'
;MSLTNLVIILVTLSSCQCLKLQNQHQRSTGSQPLGKGSTSLLSSKSMGHKLQPTFVGGKKRPEQPLQAAKLASESGTVVRDHMPIYTHWKHYKNDARDHMKDHRSYLANRLEIDVDDPTTRDVCSDLLKSGVRQQCYRLKRKYFNGVPENEVLSNKPPGVSEVDWVNLVKKWSTPRDQETSKMNKQNRKEVRLHQTTGSRSYIAQRFSMKVNEEEADSIDLFKSSHYSKNKGYSDLAQEAIDAMETTRDQAVDEGEEPKSTNEIVSNILSEFSKSSTFLVNMGIKSCGSSQKSTTSSAARIRDLETTVEEQRLQCEIASRNEVELRATIGSQQEEIDRLKKQVEEGKEANKKNEEQMSVLNSKQQRTDELLLRLISQSTIGSGSPNSQ
;
A
#
# COMPACT_ATOMS: atom_id res chain seq x y z
N MET A 1 -24.00 9.46 -47.66
CA MET A 1 -23.79 8.13 -47.05
C MET A 1 -24.94 7.24 -47.48
N SER A 2 -24.68 6.06 -48.03
CA SER A 2 -25.73 5.15 -48.52
C SER A 2 -26.67 4.72 -47.39
N LEU A 3 -27.98 4.61 -47.67
CA LEU A 3 -29.00 4.08 -46.76
C LEU A 3 -28.60 2.73 -46.15
N THR A 4 -27.77 1.95 -46.85
CA THR A 4 -27.22 0.68 -46.34
C THR A 4 -26.31 0.86 -45.12
N ASN A 5 -25.51 1.93 -45.05
CA ASN A 5 -24.64 2.19 -43.91
C ASN A 5 -25.41 2.62 -42.66
N LEU A 6 -26.56 3.27 -42.82
CA LEU A 6 -27.41 3.71 -41.71
C LEU A 6 -28.16 2.53 -41.07
N VAL A 7 -28.57 1.55 -41.89
CA VAL A 7 -29.20 0.30 -41.41
C VAL A 7 -28.20 -0.57 -40.63
N ILE A 8 -26.94 -0.68 -41.07
CA ILE A 8 -25.91 -1.45 -40.35
C ILE A 8 -25.60 -0.82 -38.98
N ILE A 9 -25.54 0.51 -38.89
CA ILE A 9 -25.30 1.21 -37.61
C ILE A 9 -26.51 1.03 -36.65
N LEU A 10 -27.74 1.08 -37.16
CA LEU A 10 -28.94 0.86 -36.34
C LEU A 10 -29.07 -0.59 -35.85
N VAL A 11 -28.74 -1.59 -36.69
CA VAL A 11 -28.76 -3.00 -36.31
C VAL A 11 -27.68 -3.31 -35.27
N THR A 12 -26.47 -2.76 -35.42
CA THR A 12 -25.37 -2.97 -34.46
C THR A 12 -25.63 -2.28 -33.11
N LEU A 13 -26.27 -1.11 -33.09
CA LEU A 13 -26.68 -0.43 -31.85
C LEU A 13 -27.82 -1.18 -31.13
N SER A 14 -28.79 -1.72 -31.89
CA SER A 14 -29.90 -2.52 -31.35
C SER A 14 -29.40 -3.84 -30.75
N SER A 15 -28.48 -4.54 -31.42
CA SER A 15 -27.85 -5.75 -30.89
C SER A 15 -26.98 -5.47 -29.65
N CYS A 16 -26.31 -4.32 -29.59
CA CYS A 16 -25.54 -3.90 -28.40
C CYS A 16 -26.42 -3.53 -27.20
N GLN A 17 -27.63 -3.01 -27.41
CA GLN A 17 -28.60 -2.77 -26.34
C GLN A 17 -29.25 -4.07 -25.84
N CYS A 18 -29.55 -5.02 -26.73
CA CYS A 18 -30.06 -6.35 -26.33
C CYS A 18 -29.04 -7.16 -25.52
N LEU A 19 -27.74 -7.12 -25.86
CA LEU A 19 -26.69 -7.81 -25.08
C LEU A 19 -26.45 -7.20 -23.69
N LYS A 20 -26.72 -5.89 -23.52
CA LYS A 20 -26.67 -5.24 -22.18
C LYS A 20 -27.91 -5.55 -21.34
N LEU A 21 -29.08 -5.72 -21.96
CA LEU A 21 -30.32 -6.06 -21.27
C LEU A 21 -30.42 -7.54 -20.89
N GLN A 22 -29.94 -8.46 -21.73
CA GLN A 22 -29.88 -9.90 -21.39
C GLN A 22 -28.88 -10.20 -20.25
N ASN A 23 -27.81 -9.39 -20.10
CA ASN A 23 -26.88 -9.49 -18.97
C ASN A 23 -27.46 -8.96 -17.64
N GLN A 24 -28.55 -8.19 -17.68
CA GLN A 24 -29.24 -7.71 -16.47
C GLN A 24 -30.42 -8.60 -16.07
N HIS A 25 -31.04 -9.34 -17.00
CA HIS A 25 -32.19 -10.21 -16.74
C HIS A 25 -31.87 -11.67 -16.38
N GLN A 26 -30.61 -12.14 -16.48
CA GLN A 26 -30.20 -13.45 -15.90
C GLN A 26 -29.74 -13.34 -14.42
N ARG A 27 -30.32 -12.41 -13.66
CA ARG A 27 -30.13 -12.29 -12.20
C ARG A 27 -31.42 -12.59 -11.45
N SER A 28 -31.97 -13.77 -11.65
CA SER A 28 -32.95 -14.31 -10.71
C SER A 28 -32.91 -15.81 -10.77
N THR A 29 -32.91 -16.44 -9.59
CA THR A 29 -32.84 -17.88 -9.28
C THR A 29 -31.45 -18.52 -9.36
N GLY A 30 -30.56 -18.13 -8.42
CA GLY A 30 -29.30 -18.82 -8.13
C GLY A 30 -28.78 -18.39 -6.76
N SER A 31 -28.25 -19.32 -5.96
CA SER A 31 -27.72 -18.99 -4.63
C SER A 31 -26.65 -17.90 -4.75
N GLN A 32 -26.94 -16.74 -4.17
CA GLN A 32 -26.09 -15.56 -4.31
C GLN A 32 -24.71 -15.82 -3.70
N PRO A 33 -23.61 -15.37 -4.34
CA PRO A 33 -22.34 -15.29 -3.64
C PRO A 33 -22.50 -14.33 -2.45
N LEU A 34 -22.25 -14.84 -1.23
CA LEU A 34 -22.38 -14.13 0.05
C LEU A 34 -21.51 -12.86 0.21
N GLY A 35 -20.94 -12.30 -0.86
CA GLY A 35 -20.14 -11.07 -0.82
C GLY A 35 -20.72 -9.88 -1.58
N LYS A 36 -21.68 -10.07 -2.48
CA LYS A 36 -22.24 -9.00 -3.33
C LYS A 36 -23.76 -8.91 -3.14
N GLY A 37 -24.20 -8.50 -1.95
CA GLY A 37 -25.63 -8.34 -1.60
C GLY A 37 -26.00 -8.81 -0.19
N SER A 38 -25.13 -9.59 0.45
CA SER A 38 -25.31 -10.15 1.79
C SER A 38 -25.20 -9.14 2.94
N THR A 39 -24.73 -7.91 2.69
CA THR A 39 -24.55 -6.91 3.74
C THR A 39 -25.87 -6.50 4.39
N SER A 40 -27.00 -6.53 3.66
CA SER A 40 -28.32 -6.27 4.26
C SER A 40 -28.85 -7.48 5.02
N LEU A 41 -28.72 -8.69 4.46
CA LEU A 41 -29.21 -9.95 5.06
C LEU A 41 -28.43 -10.39 6.30
N LEU A 42 -27.14 -10.06 6.37
CA LEU A 42 -26.27 -10.40 7.49
C LEU A 42 -26.13 -9.26 8.50
N SER A 43 -26.87 -8.16 8.37
CA SER A 43 -26.81 -7.05 9.32
C SER A 43 -27.23 -7.51 10.72
N SER A 44 -26.64 -6.96 11.78
CA SER A 44 -27.14 -7.20 13.14
C SER A 44 -28.61 -6.77 13.29
N LYS A 45 -29.04 -5.78 12.47
CA LYS A 45 -30.45 -5.34 12.39
C LYS A 45 -31.39 -6.39 11.78
N SER A 46 -30.91 -7.27 10.90
CA SER A 46 -31.73 -8.35 10.31
C SER A 46 -31.72 -9.62 11.16
N MET A 47 -30.64 -9.89 11.89
CA MET A 47 -30.48 -11.07 12.75
C MET A 47 -31.02 -10.87 14.17
N GLY A 48 -31.27 -9.62 14.61
CA GLY A 48 -31.72 -9.30 15.97
C GLY A 48 -30.64 -9.41 17.06
N HIS A 49 -29.48 -9.95 16.73
CA HIS A 49 -28.30 -10.07 17.60
C HIS A 49 -27.01 -9.95 16.79
N LYS A 50 -25.88 -9.70 17.47
CA LYS A 50 -24.56 -9.72 16.84
C LYS A 50 -24.15 -11.18 16.58
N LEU A 51 -23.56 -11.45 15.43
CA LEU A 51 -23.00 -12.77 15.15
C LEU A 51 -21.73 -12.97 15.98
N GLN A 52 -21.61 -14.13 16.63
CA GLN A 52 -20.42 -14.56 17.35
C GLN A 52 -19.55 -15.47 16.44
N PRO A 53 -18.42 -14.99 15.89
CA PRO A 53 -17.53 -15.82 15.10
C PRO A 53 -16.72 -16.75 16.01
N THR A 54 -16.63 -18.03 15.65
CA THR A 54 -15.79 -19.00 16.34
C THR A 54 -14.39 -18.98 15.72
N PHE A 55 -13.38 -18.67 16.53
CA PHE A 55 -11.99 -18.68 16.10
C PHE A 55 -11.27 -19.95 16.53
N VAL A 56 -10.41 -20.45 15.65
CA VAL A 56 -9.56 -21.62 15.91
C VAL A 56 -8.11 -21.17 15.79
N GLY A 57 -7.29 -21.50 16.80
CA GLY A 57 -5.87 -21.17 16.85
C GLY A 57 -5.14 -21.51 15.55
N GLY A 58 -4.32 -20.56 15.06
CA GLY A 58 -3.55 -20.71 13.82
C GLY A 58 -4.33 -20.54 12.51
N LYS A 59 -5.66 -20.36 12.54
CA LYS A 59 -6.47 -20.09 11.35
C LYS A 59 -6.75 -18.60 11.21
N LYS A 60 -6.70 -18.08 9.98
CA LYS A 60 -6.91 -16.65 9.68
C LYS A 60 -8.37 -16.21 9.66
N ARG A 61 -9.30 -17.17 9.63
CA ARG A 61 -10.75 -16.96 9.54
C ARG A 61 -11.49 -18.12 10.20
N PRO A 62 -12.74 -17.89 10.66
CA PRO A 62 -13.66 -18.96 11.03
C PRO A 62 -13.82 -19.99 9.92
N GLU A 63 -14.10 -21.23 10.30
CA GLU A 63 -14.36 -22.32 9.34
C GLU A 63 -15.75 -22.21 8.74
N GLN A 64 -16.73 -21.83 9.56
CA GLN A 64 -18.10 -21.69 9.12
C GLN A 64 -18.21 -20.60 8.04
N PRO A 65 -18.71 -20.91 6.84
CA PRO A 65 -18.74 -19.97 5.72
C PRO A 65 -19.48 -18.67 6.00
N LEU A 66 -20.60 -18.75 6.74
CA LEU A 66 -21.42 -17.59 7.10
C LEU A 66 -20.64 -16.63 8.02
N GLN A 67 -20.01 -17.17 9.07
CA GLN A 67 -19.19 -16.41 10.00
C GLN A 67 -17.98 -15.80 9.30
N ALA A 68 -17.28 -16.56 8.46
CA ALA A 68 -16.12 -16.09 7.71
C ALA A 68 -16.47 -14.95 6.75
N ALA A 69 -17.59 -15.05 6.03
CA ALA A 69 -18.07 -14.04 5.11
C ALA A 69 -18.47 -12.75 5.85
N LYS A 70 -19.24 -12.89 6.95
CA LYS A 70 -19.68 -11.76 7.77
C LYS A 70 -18.49 -11.02 8.38
N LEU A 71 -17.56 -11.74 9.01
CA LEU A 71 -16.36 -11.17 9.60
C LEU A 71 -15.51 -10.42 8.56
N ALA A 72 -15.27 -11.03 7.40
CA ALA A 72 -14.49 -10.39 6.33
C ALA A 72 -15.18 -9.12 5.81
N SER A 73 -16.50 -9.11 5.71
CA SER A 73 -17.29 -7.95 5.27
C SER A 73 -17.25 -6.81 6.29
N GLU A 74 -17.48 -7.09 7.58
CA GLU A 74 -17.42 -6.07 8.63
C GLU A 74 -16.01 -5.50 8.76
N SER A 75 -14.98 -6.36 8.80
CA SER A 75 -13.59 -5.92 8.85
C SER A 75 -13.22 -5.07 7.65
N GLY A 76 -13.65 -5.47 6.45
CA GLY A 76 -13.43 -4.66 5.25
C GLY A 76 -14.12 -3.29 5.31
N THR A 77 -15.26 -3.18 5.99
CA THR A 77 -15.98 -1.91 6.19
C THR A 77 -15.25 -1.03 7.19
N VAL A 78 -14.88 -1.57 8.35
CA VAL A 78 -14.05 -0.88 9.35
C VAL A 78 -12.77 -0.33 8.72
N VAL A 79 -12.08 -1.12 7.90
CA VAL A 79 -10.84 -0.68 7.23
C VAL A 79 -11.07 0.49 6.29
N ARG A 80 -12.20 0.55 5.59
CA ARG A 80 -12.49 1.66 4.65
C ARG A 80 -12.92 2.93 5.35
N ASP A 81 -13.66 2.79 6.45
CA ASP A 81 -14.37 3.90 7.07
C ASP A 81 -13.57 4.52 8.22
N HIS A 82 -12.69 3.74 8.87
CA HIS A 82 -12.06 4.15 10.13
C HIS A 82 -10.55 4.01 10.18
N MET A 83 -9.95 3.14 9.35
CA MET A 83 -8.51 2.87 9.43
C MET A 83 -7.70 3.78 8.50
N PRO A 84 -6.57 4.35 8.96
CA PRO A 84 -5.66 5.09 8.08
C PRO A 84 -4.98 4.14 7.10
N ILE A 85 -4.43 4.70 6.01
CA ILE A 85 -3.74 3.93 4.97
C ILE A 85 -2.29 4.37 4.86
N TYR A 86 -1.42 3.69 5.61
CA TYR A 86 0.02 3.92 5.54
C TYR A 86 0.72 3.16 4.41
N THR A 87 1.90 3.66 4.06
CA THR A 87 2.81 3.13 3.05
C THR A 87 3.39 1.75 3.39
N HIS A 88 3.55 1.44 4.68
CA HIS A 88 4.17 0.20 5.14
C HIS A 88 3.52 -0.31 6.43
N TRP A 89 3.40 -1.63 6.58
CA TRP A 89 2.78 -2.28 7.75
C TRP A 89 3.45 -1.89 9.08
N LYS A 90 4.78 -1.65 9.05
CA LYS A 90 5.56 -1.22 10.23
C LYS A 90 5.01 0.05 10.87
N HIS A 91 4.42 0.96 10.08
CA HIS A 91 3.88 2.19 10.62
C HIS A 91 2.65 1.95 11.50
N TYR A 92 1.84 0.93 11.22
CA TYR A 92 0.73 0.56 12.10
C TYR A 92 1.18 0.02 13.45
N LYS A 93 2.39 -0.57 13.53
CA LYS A 93 2.94 -1.12 14.78
C LYS A 93 3.65 -0.07 15.64
N ASN A 94 4.24 0.94 14.99
CA ASN A 94 5.11 1.92 15.63
C ASN A 94 4.42 3.29 15.81
N ASP A 95 3.14 3.37 15.50
CA ASP A 95 2.34 4.57 15.75
C ASP A 95 2.05 4.70 17.25
N ALA A 96 1.91 5.93 17.73
CA ALA A 96 1.45 6.19 19.09
C ALA A 96 0.02 5.66 19.31
N ARG A 97 -0.80 5.62 18.24
CA ARG A 97 -2.13 5.03 18.25
C ARG A 97 -2.06 3.52 17.96
N ASP A 98 -2.71 2.72 18.82
CA ASP A 98 -2.84 1.28 18.60
C ASP A 98 -3.97 0.99 17.58
N HIS A 99 -3.63 1.05 16.30
CA HIS A 99 -4.56 0.77 15.19
C HIS A 99 -5.14 -0.65 15.24
N MET A 100 -4.40 -1.62 15.80
CA MET A 100 -4.90 -2.99 15.94
C MET A 100 -5.99 -3.04 17.01
N LYS A 101 -5.82 -2.34 18.13
CA LYS A 101 -6.84 -2.21 19.18
C LYS A 101 -8.06 -1.47 18.67
N ASP A 102 -7.87 -0.38 17.93
CA ASP A 102 -8.97 0.38 17.33
C ASP A 102 -9.78 -0.51 16.37
N HIS A 103 -9.10 -1.24 15.48
CA HIS A 103 -9.75 -2.18 14.56
C HIS A 103 -10.59 -3.24 15.30
N ARG A 104 -10.06 -3.82 16.37
CA ARG A 104 -10.80 -4.77 17.23
C ARG A 104 -12.00 -4.12 17.90
N SER A 105 -11.85 -2.90 18.42
CA SER A 105 -12.95 -2.15 19.06
C SER A 105 -14.10 -1.87 18.09
N TYR A 106 -13.78 -1.41 16.88
CA TYR A 106 -14.80 -1.21 15.84
C TYR A 106 -15.48 -2.52 15.41
N LEU A 107 -14.74 -3.63 15.39
CA LEU A 107 -15.30 -4.95 15.11
C LEU A 107 -16.21 -5.44 16.23
N ALA A 108 -15.86 -5.25 17.50
CA ALA A 108 -16.70 -5.61 18.66
C ALA A 108 -18.02 -4.82 18.70
N ASN A 109 -18.05 -3.63 18.10
CA ASN A 109 -19.30 -2.90 17.91
C ASN A 109 -20.24 -3.56 16.89
N ARG A 110 -19.72 -4.39 15.99
CA ARG A 110 -20.45 -5.01 14.87
C ARG A 110 -20.67 -6.51 15.04
N LEU A 111 -19.83 -7.18 15.83
CA LEU A 111 -19.78 -8.63 16.05
C LEU A 111 -19.58 -8.91 17.54
N GLU A 112 -19.97 -10.10 17.97
CA GLU A 112 -19.71 -10.57 19.33
C GLU A 112 -18.35 -11.27 19.33
N ILE A 113 -17.29 -10.51 19.63
CA ILE A 113 -15.91 -11.00 19.68
C ILE A 113 -15.29 -10.65 21.03
N ASP A 114 -14.49 -11.57 21.55
CA ASP A 114 -13.65 -11.31 22.71
C ASP A 114 -12.37 -10.59 22.24
N VAL A 115 -12.25 -9.30 22.57
CA VAL A 115 -11.14 -8.46 22.08
C VAL A 115 -9.80 -8.77 22.76
N ASP A 116 -9.85 -9.45 23.91
CA ASP A 116 -8.68 -9.76 24.74
C ASP A 116 -8.14 -11.18 24.48
N ASP A 117 -8.97 -12.08 23.96
CA ASP A 117 -8.55 -13.41 23.50
C ASP A 117 -7.37 -13.35 22.50
N PRO A 118 -6.25 -14.06 22.76
CA PRO A 118 -5.10 -14.09 21.87
C PRO A 118 -5.42 -14.51 20.44
N THR A 119 -6.32 -15.49 20.26
CA THR A 119 -6.68 -15.99 18.92
C THR A 119 -7.41 -14.91 18.12
N THR A 120 -8.34 -14.22 18.76
CA THR A 120 -9.08 -13.09 18.19
C THR A 120 -8.15 -11.96 17.80
N ARG A 121 -7.14 -11.66 18.64
CA ARG A 121 -6.12 -10.64 18.34
C ARG A 121 -5.36 -10.97 17.06
N ASP A 122 -4.92 -12.21 16.90
CA ASP A 122 -4.18 -12.66 15.72
C ASP A 122 -5.05 -12.60 14.44
N VAL A 123 -6.28 -13.13 14.52
CA VAL A 123 -7.23 -13.11 13.40
C VAL A 123 -7.54 -11.67 12.97
N CYS A 124 -7.84 -10.77 13.92
CA CYS A 124 -8.14 -9.37 13.61
C CYS A 124 -6.94 -8.64 13.01
N SER A 125 -5.73 -8.90 13.52
CA SER A 125 -4.48 -8.34 12.98
C SER A 125 -4.25 -8.77 11.52
N ASP A 126 -4.46 -10.05 11.20
CA ASP A 126 -4.35 -10.56 9.83
C ASP A 126 -5.42 -9.98 8.89
N LEU A 127 -6.64 -9.79 9.39
CA LEU A 127 -7.72 -9.14 8.65
C LEU A 127 -7.42 -7.66 8.39
N LEU A 128 -6.92 -6.93 9.39
CA LEU A 128 -6.49 -5.54 9.22
C LEU A 128 -5.36 -5.45 8.18
N LYS A 129 -4.31 -6.25 8.34
CA LYS A 129 -3.14 -6.29 7.44
C LYS A 129 -3.54 -6.57 5.99
N SER A 130 -4.41 -7.56 5.77
CA SER A 130 -4.91 -7.88 4.44
C SER A 130 -5.86 -6.80 3.91
N GLY A 131 -6.71 -6.24 4.76
CA GLY A 131 -7.64 -5.17 4.43
C GLY A 131 -6.94 -3.90 3.94
N VAL A 132 -5.97 -3.39 4.71
CA VAL A 132 -5.24 -2.16 4.33
C VAL A 132 -4.45 -2.34 3.06
N ARG A 133 -3.89 -3.54 2.83
CA ARG A 133 -3.20 -3.88 1.57
C ARG A 133 -4.16 -3.83 0.37
N GLN A 134 -5.36 -4.39 0.52
CA GLN A 134 -6.38 -4.36 -0.53
C GLN A 134 -6.91 -2.94 -0.76
N GLN A 135 -7.08 -2.15 0.30
CA GLN A 135 -7.50 -0.77 0.17
C GLN A 135 -6.44 0.07 -0.55
N CYS A 136 -5.16 -0.06 -0.17
CA CYS A 136 -4.03 0.54 -0.87
C CYS A 136 -4.02 0.19 -2.37
N TYR A 137 -4.24 -1.09 -2.73
CA TYR A 137 -4.38 -1.51 -4.12
C TYR A 137 -5.56 -0.84 -4.85
N ARG A 138 -6.73 -0.74 -4.21
CA ARG A 138 -7.92 -0.09 -4.79
C ARG A 138 -7.68 1.39 -5.04
N LEU A 139 -7.03 2.07 -4.11
CA LEU A 139 -6.65 3.48 -4.25
C LEU A 139 -5.68 3.66 -5.42
N LYS A 140 -4.59 2.89 -5.46
CA LYS A 140 -3.61 2.91 -6.56
C LYS A 140 -4.28 2.68 -7.92
N ARG A 141 -5.17 1.68 -7.99
CA ARG A 141 -5.86 1.33 -9.23
C ARG A 141 -6.78 2.45 -9.74
N LYS A 142 -7.47 3.16 -8.85
CA LYS A 142 -8.50 4.13 -9.23
C LYS A 142 -7.98 5.56 -9.39
N TYR A 143 -7.01 5.97 -8.56
CA TYR A 143 -6.59 7.37 -8.45
C TYR A 143 -5.15 7.63 -8.89
N PHE A 144 -4.35 6.59 -9.11
CA PHE A 144 -2.94 6.74 -9.51
C PHE A 144 -2.67 6.16 -10.90
N ASN A 145 -3.08 4.91 -11.15
CA ASN A 145 -2.79 4.24 -12.41
C ASN A 145 -3.48 4.94 -13.60
N GLY A 146 -2.70 5.40 -14.58
CA GLY A 146 -3.20 6.05 -15.79
C GLY A 146 -3.53 7.54 -15.61
N VAL A 147 -3.17 8.13 -14.47
CA VAL A 147 -3.30 9.58 -14.21
C VAL A 147 -1.96 10.26 -14.52
N PRO A 148 -1.95 11.40 -15.25
CA PRO A 148 -0.73 12.17 -15.51
C PRO A 148 -0.05 12.63 -14.21
N GLU A 149 1.28 12.59 -14.16
CA GLU A 149 2.07 12.86 -12.94
C GLU A 149 1.77 14.23 -12.31
N ASN A 150 1.53 15.25 -13.14
CA ASN A 150 1.16 16.59 -12.72
C ASN A 150 -0.24 16.70 -12.09
N GLU A 151 -1.11 15.71 -12.29
CA GLU A 151 -2.50 15.70 -11.79
C GLU A 151 -2.73 14.70 -10.65
N VAL A 152 -1.79 13.77 -10.41
CA VAL A 152 -1.95 12.69 -9.40
C VAL A 152 -2.21 13.24 -8.00
N LEU A 153 -1.46 14.27 -7.59
CA LEU A 153 -1.62 14.85 -6.25
C LEU A 153 -2.98 15.53 -6.09
N SER A 154 -3.47 16.21 -7.13
CA SER A 154 -4.79 16.84 -7.16
C SER A 154 -5.93 15.82 -7.17
N ASN A 155 -5.70 14.60 -7.68
CA ASN A 155 -6.69 13.51 -7.72
C ASN A 155 -6.80 12.74 -6.40
N LYS A 156 -6.96 13.45 -5.28
CA LYS A 156 -7.02 12.83 -3.95
C LYS A 156 -8.32 12.01 -3.76
N PRO A 157 -8.22 10.76 -3.26
CA PRO A 157 -9.39 9.97 -2.91
C PRO A 157 -10.19 10.58 -1.73
N PRO A 158 -11.53 10.46 -1.74
CA PRO A 158 -12.34 10.84 -0.58
C PRO A 158 -12.01 9.96 0.63
N GLY A 159 -11.93 10.57 1.81
CA GLY A 159 -11.66 9.89 3.08
C GLY A 159 -10.19 9.55 3.36
N VAL A 160 -9.26 9.89 2.45
CA VAL A 160 -7.82 9.75 2.69
C VAL A 160 -7.25 11.11 3.07
N SER A 161 -6.39 11.14 4.10
CA SER A 161 -5.71 12.38 4.50
C SER A 161 -4.75 12.87 3.40
N GLU A 162 -4.53 14.18 3.32
CA GLU A 162 -3.61 14.75 2.34
C GLU A 162 -2.19 14.18 2.51
N VAL A 163 -1.73 14.08 3.76
CA VAL A 163 -0.41 13.58 4.12
C VAL A 163 -0.25 12.12 3.71
N ASP A 164 -1.24 11.27 4.00
CA ASP A 164 -1.19 9.86 3.59
C ASP A 164 -1.21 9.70 2.07
N TRP A 165 -2.01 10.52 1.37
CA TRP A 165 -2.06 10.50 -0.09
C TRP A 165 -0.72 10.86 -0.71
N VAL A 166 -0.09 11.97 -0.28
CA VAL A 166 1.23 12.39 -0.74
C VAL A 166 2.27 11.29 -0.50
N ASN A 167 2.25 10.65 0.67
CA ASN A 167 3.17 9.57 1.01
C ASN A 167 2.97 8.33 0.13
N LEU A 168 1.71 7.97 -0.18
CA LEU A 168 1.38 6.86 -1.08
C LEU A 168 1.82 7.14 -2.52
N VAL A 169 1.55 8.35 -3.03
CA VAL A 169 1.98 8.78 -4.37
C VAL A 169 3.50 8.75 -4.48
N LYS A 170 4.21 9.31 -3.48
CA LYS A 170 5.67 9.24 -3.42
C LYS A 170 6.17 7.80 -3.47
N LYS A 171 5.60 6.90 -2.66
CA LYS A 171 5.96 5.47 -2.65
C LYS A 171 5.75 4.82 -4.02
N TRP A 172 4.57 4.96 -4.61
CA TRP A 172 4.23 4.30 -5.87
C TRP A 172 4.98 4.85 -7.09
N SER A 173 5.50 6.07 -6.99
CA SER A 173 6.32 6.71 -8.02
C SER A 173 7.78 6.25 -7.98
N THR A 174 8.22 5.55 -6.92
CA THR A 174 9.59 5.04 -6.86
C THR A 174 9.84 3.94 -7.91
N PRO A 175 11.01 3.93 -8.59
CA PRO A 175 11.34 2.91 -9.59
C PRO A 175 11.18 1.47 -9.06
N ARG A 176 11.62 1.24 -7.81
CA ARG A 176 11.51 -0.06 -7.14
C ARG A 176 10.08 -0.55 -7.01
N ASP A 177 9.14 0.30 -6.59
CA ASP A 177 7.72 -0.07 -6.48
C ASP A 177 7.08 -0.29 -7.85
N GLN A 178 7.46 0.50 -8.86
CA GLN A 178 6.99 0.33 -10.23
C GLN A 178 7.45 -1.01 -10.82
N GLU A 179 8.74 -1.35 -10.67
CA GLU A 179 9.30 -2.62 -11.12
C GLU A 179 8.66 -3.80 -10.40
N THR A 180 8.55 -3.73 -9.06
CA THR A 180 7.87 -4.76 -8.26
C THR A 180 6.42 -4.94 -8.72
N SER A 181 5.72 -3.85 -9.03
CA SER A 181 4.35 -3.90 -9.55
C SER A 181 4.27 -4.52 -10.94
N LYS A 182 5.24 -4.27 -11.83
CA LYS A 182 5.33 -4.88 -13.17
C LYS A 182 5.60 -6.38 -13.05
N MET A 183 6.58 -6.77 -12.23
CA MET A 183 6.92 -8.17 -11.96
C MET A 183 5.74 -8.93 -11.37
N ASN A 184 5.08 -8.38 -10.34
CA ASN A 184 3.89 -8.99 -9.75
C ASN A 184 2.73 -9.15 -10.75
N LYS A 185 2.58 -8.23 -11.70
CA LYS A 185 1.60 -8.35 -12.78
C LYS A 185 1.95 -9.50 -13.72
N GLN A 186 3.24 -9.67 -14.05
CA GLN A 186 3.69 -10.79 -14.87
C GLN A 186 3.54 -12.12 -14.14
N ASN A 187 4.01 -12.22 -12.89
CA ASN A 187 3.85 -13.42 -12.05
C ASN A 187 2.38 -13.85 -11.93
N ARG A 188 1.44 -12.90 -11.89
CA ARG A 188 0.01 -13.21 -11.85
C ARG A 188 -0.51 -13.83 -13.14
N LYS A 189 0.07 -13.51 -14.30
CA LYS A 189 -0.28 -14.11 -15.59
C LYS A 189 0.24 -15.55 -15.72
N GLU A 190 1.35 -15.87 -15.04
CA GLU A 190 1.95 -17.22 -15.03
C GLU A 190 1.23 -18.20 -14.08
N VAL A 191 0.18 -17.76 -13.38
CA VAL A 191 -0.60 -18.65 -12.51
C VAL A 191 -1.39 -19.63 -13.38
N ARG A 192 -1.01 -20.92 -13.31
CA ARG A 192 -1.57 -21.99 -14.15
C ARG A 192 -2.94 -22.48 -13.66
N LEU A 193 -3.02 -22.81 -12.36
CA LEU A 193 -4.23 -23.38 -11.75
C LEU A 193 -4.98 -22.31 -10.96
N HIS A 194 -5.96 -21.68 -11.60
CA HIS A 194 -6.80 -20.68 -10.97
C HIS A 194 -7.96 -21.32 -10.19
N GLN A 195 -8.04 -21.05 -8.89
CA GLN A 195 -9.20 -21.44 -8.10
C GLN A 195 -10.48 -20.71 -8.55
N THR A 196 -11.62 -21.36 -8.36
CA THR A 196 -12.97 -20.89 -8.70
C THR A 196 -13.88 -20.77 -7.48
N THR A 197 -13.34 -20.87 -6.26
CA THR A 197 -14.03 -20.75 -4.96
C THR A 197 -14.66 -19.38 -4.70
N GLY A 198 -14.38 -18.39 -5.54
CA GLY A 198 -14.97 -17.05 -5.46
C GLY A 198 -14.54 -16.29 -4.21
N SER A 199 -15.52 -15.76 -3.46
CA SER A 199 -15.27 -15.04 -2.20
C SER A 199 -15.05 -15.98 -1.00
N ARG A 200 -15.20 -17.29 -1.18
CA ARG A 200 -15.05 -18.27 -0.11
C ARG A 200 -13.58 -18.61 0.05
N SER A 201 -13.11 -18.71 1.30
CA SER A 201 -11.77 -19.22 1.58
C SER A 201 -11.72 -20.73 1.37
N TYR A 202 -10.53 -21.29 1.15
CA TYR A 202 -10.32 -22.73 1.08
C TYR A 202 -10.82 -23.47 2.33
N ILE A 203 -10.53 -22.94 3.53
CA ILE A 203 -11.04 -23.51 4.79
C ILE A 203 -12.57 -23.55 4.82
N ALA A 204 -13.23 -22.47 4.40
CA ALA A 204 -14.69 -22.42 4.34
C ALA A 204 -15.26 -23.31 3.22
N GLN A 205 -14.51 -23.52 2.14
CA GLN A 205 -14.88 -24.45 1.07
C GLN A 205 -14.82 -25.90 1.57
N ARG A 206 -13.70 -26.30 2.21
CA ARG A 206 -13.54 -27.61 2.86
C ARG A 206 -14.64 -27.87 3.87
N PHE A 207 -14.96 -26.88 4.72
CA PHE A 207 -16.04 -27.01 5.71
C PHE A 207 -17.39 -27.34 5.06
N SER A 208 -17.74 -26.72 3.93
CA SER A 208 -19.03 -27.01 3.28
C SER A 208 -19.10 -28.36 2.56
N MET A 209 -17.97 -29.01 2.37
CA MET A 209 -17.93 -30.34 1.75
C MET A 209 -18.01 -31.46 2.76
N LYS A 210 -18.03 -31.15 4.07
CA LYS A 210 -18.25 -32.16 5.09
C LYS A 210 -19.66 -32.71 4.96
N VAL A 211 -19.78 -34.02 4.73
CA VAL A 211 -21.03 -34.76 4.69
C VAL A 211 -20.99 -35.73 5.87
N ASN A 212 -21.99 -35.73 6.75
CA ASN A 212 -22.05 -36.61 7.93
C ASN A 212 -20.78 -36.58 8.81
N GLU A 213 -20.17 -35.40 8.99
CA GLU A 213 -18.90 -35.18 9.71
C GLU A 213 -17.64 -35.79 9.07
N GLU A 214 -17.79 -36.59 8.02
CA GLU A 214 -16.67 -37.12 7.25
C GLU A 214 -16.00 -36.01 6.43
N GLU A 215 -14.67 -36.02 6.44
CA GLU A 215 -13.90 -35.04 5.69
C GLU A 215 -13.78 -35.46 4.22
N ALA A 216 -14.10 -34.52 3.33
CA ALA A 216 -13.92 -34.73 1.90
C ALA A 216 -12.46 -35.02 1.56
N ASP A 217 -12.28 -35.94 0.62
CA ASP A 217 -10.98 -36.31 0.13
C ASP A 217 -10.23 -35.14 -0.53
N SER A 218 -8.90 -35.16 -0.53
CA SER A 218 -8.08 -34.10 -1.12
C SER A 218 -8.28 -33.94 -2.63
N ILE A 219 -8.58 -35.01 -3.37
CA ILE A 219 -8.93 -34.96 -4.79
C ILE A 219 -10.27 -34.26 -4.96
N ASP A 220 -11.27 -34.60 -4.14
CA ASP A 220 -12.59 -33.95 -4.17
C ASP A 220 -12.52 -32.47 -3.77
N LEU A 221 -11.67 -32.14 -2.81
CA LEU A 221 -11.36 -30.75 -2.45
C LEU A 221 -10.72 -30.00 -3.63
N PHE A 222 -9.83 -30.64 -4.40
CA PHE A 222 -9.26 -30.06 -5.61
C PHE A 222 -10.32 -29.82 -6.69
N LYS A 223 -11.13 -30.84 -6.99
CA LYS A 223 -12.27 -30.76 -7.92
C LYS A 223 -13.23 -29.65 -7.54
N SER A 224 -13.66 -29.56 -6.28
CA SER A 224 -14.63 -28.52 -5.87
C SER A 224 -14.07 -27.10 -5.98
N SER A 225 -12.75 -26.94 -5.79
CA SER A 225 -12.11 -25.64 -5.75
C SER A 225 -11.69 -25.09 -7.11
N HIS A 226 -11.70 -25.93 -8.14
CA HIS A 226 -11.41 -25.56 -9.53
C HIS A 226 -12.61 -25.73 -10.47
N TYR A 227 -13.77 -26.12 -9.94
CA TYR A 227 -15.01 -26.18 -10.71
C TYR A 227 -15.75 -24.84 -10.73
N SER A 228 -16.16 -24.38 -11.91
CA SER A 228 -17.08 -23.26 -12.06
C SER A 228 -18.43 -23.74 -12.58
N LYS A 229 -19.54 -23.37 -11.92
CA LYS A 229 -20.89 -23.67 -12.43
C LYS A 229 -21.15 -23.13 -13.85
N ASN A 230 -20.47 -22.04 -14.22
CA ASN A 230 -20.67 -21.39 -15.52
C ASN A 230 -19.68 -21.85 -16.58
N LYS A 231 -18.46 -22.23 -16.18
CA LYS A 231 -17.35 -22.51 -17.10
C LYS A 231 -16.83 -23.94 -17.03
N GLY A 232 -17.31 -24.77 -16.10
CA GLY A 232 -16.73 -26.08 -15.82
C GLY A 232 -15.31 -25.96 -15.25
N TYR A 233 -14.51 -26.98 -15.52
CA TYR A 233 -13.07 -27.00 -15.26
C TYR A 233 -12.30 -26.27 -16.37
N SER A 234 -11.20 -25.61 -16.02
CA SER A 234 -10.22 -25.19 -17.03
C SER A 234 -9.44 -26.39 -17.54
N ASP A 235 -8.94 -26.35 -18.78
CA ASP A 235 -8.18 -27.43 -19.41
C ASP A 235 -7.07 -27.98 -18.50
N LEU A 236 -6.22 -27.11 -17.93
CA LEU A 236 -5.14 -27.51 -17.01
C LEU A 236 -5.65 -28.13 -15.70
N ALA A 237 -6.83 -27.72 -15.24
CA ALA A 237 -7.42 -28.30 -14.02
C ALA A 237 -8.02 -29.67 -14.32
N GLN A 238 -8.61 -29.85 -15.51
CA GLN A 238 -9.10 -31.14 -15.97
C GLN A 238 -7.95 -32.12 -16.15
N GLU A 239 -6.86 -31.71 -16.82
CA GLU A 239 -5.63 -32.51 -16.96
C GLU A 239 -5.08 -32.96 -15.59
N ALA A 240 -5.03 -32.04 -14.62
CA ALA A 240 -4.60 -32.38 -13.26
C ALA A 240 -5.56 -33.36 -12.57
N ILE A 241 -6.88 -33.21 -12.76
CA ILE A 241 -7.88 -34.13 -12.21
C ILE A 241 -7.74 -35.52 -12.83
N ASP A 242 -7.64 -35.60 -14.15
CA ASP A 242 -7.52 -36.87 -14.87
C ASP A 242 -6.24 -37.62 -14.44
N ALA A 243 -5.13 -36.91 -14.25
CA ALA A 243 -3.90 -37.47 -13.69
C ALA A 243 -4.08 -37.97 -12.24
N MET A 244 -4.83 -37.23 -11.41
CA MET A 244 -5.11 -37.62 -10.02
C MET A 244 -5.94 -38.90 -9.96
N GLU A 245 -6.97 -39.00 -10.80
CA GLU A 245 -7.82 -40.18 -10.87
C GLU A 245 -7.06 -41.37 -11.46
N THR A 246 -6.29 -41.16 -12.52
CA THR A 246 -5.44 -42.21 -13.10
C THR A 246 -4.46 -42.77 -12.08
N THR A 247 -3.81 -41.90 -11.28
CA THR A 247 -2.86 -42.35 -10.25
C THR A 247 -3.56 -43.05 -9.09
N ARG A 248 -4.79 -42.65 -8.76
CA ARG A 248 -5.61 -43.32 -7.74
C ARG A 248 -6.03 -44.72 -8.18
N ASP A 249 -6.35 -44.88 -9.46
CA ASP A 249 -6.89 -46.12 -10.02
C ASP A 249 -5.76 -47.08 -10.49
N GLN A 250 -4.49 -46.65 -10.46
CA GLN A 250 -3.33 -47.50 -10.72
C GLN A 250 -3.21 -48.61 -9.66
N ALA A 251 -3.13 -49.86 -10.13
CA ALA A 251 -2.88 -51.01 -9.27
C ALA A 251 -1.49 -50.89 -8.61
N VAL A 252 -1.43 -51.26 -7.33
CA VAL A 252 -0.18 -51.25 -6.56
C VAL A 252 0.52 -52.60 -6.77
N ASP A 253 1.82 -52.58 -7.06
CA ASP A 253 2.62 -53.80 -7.17
C ASP A 253 2.58 -54.60 -5.86
N GLU A 254 2.69 -55.93 -5.95
CA GLU A 254 2.59 -56.84 -4.79
C GLU A 254 3.60 -56.44 -3.69
N GLY A 255 3.10 -55.79 -2.63
CA GLY A 255 3.87 -55.43 -1.43
C GLY A 255 3.95 -53.94 -1.08
N GLU A 256 3.47 -53.02 -1.93
CA GLU A 256 3.42 -51.58 -1.61
C GLU A 256 2.04 -51.14 -1.04
N GLU A 257 2.02 -50.16 -0.13
CA GLU A 257 0.77 -49.54 0.30
C GLU A 257 0.24 -48.57 -0.76
N PRO A 258 -1.08 -48.51 -1.01
CA PRO A 258 -1.66 -47.55 -1.94
C PRO A 258 -1.37 -46.12 -1.51
N LYS A 259 -0.95 -45.30 -2.47
CA LYS A 259 -0.65 -43.88 -2.25
C LYS A 259 -1.87 -43.17 -1.67
N SER A 260 -1.66 -42.45 -0.57
CA SER A 260 -2.72 -41.61 0.00
C SER A 260 -3.13 -40.53 -1.00
N THR A 261 -4.39 -40.12 -0.99
CA THR A 261 -4.89 -39.06 -1.89
C THR A 261 -4.14 -37.74 -1.71
N ASN A 262 -3.75 -37.42 -0.47
CA ASN A 262 -2.92 -36.26 -0.15
C ASN A 262 -1.57 -36.31 -0.87
N GLU A 263 -0.96 -37.49 -0.96
CA GLU A 263 0.30 -37.70 -1.65
C GLU A 263 0.12 -37.60 -3.17
N ILE A 264 -0.95 -38.21 -3.71
CA ILE A 264 -1.33 -38.10 -5.13
C ILE A 264 -1.47 -36.62 -5.53
N VAL A 265 -2.27 -35.85 -4.78
CA VAL A 265 -2.48 -34.43 -5.04
C VAL A 265 -1.17 -33.65 -4.89
N SER A 266 -0.35 -33.94 -3.88
CA SER A 266 0.94 -33.26 -3.70
C SER A 266 1.88 -33.49 -4.89
N ASN A 267 2.00 -34.74 -5.36
CA ASN A 267 2.90 -35.13 -6.44
C ASN A 267 2.49 -34.48 -7.76
N ILE A 268 1.21 -34.59 -8.13
CA ILE A 268 0.71 -34.03 -9.39
C ILE A 268 0.81 -32.51 -9.38
N LEU A 269 0.43 -31.85 -8.28
CA LEU A 269 0.54 -30.40 -8.21
C LEU A 269 1.99 -29.90 -8.23
N SER A 270 2.96 -30.74 -7.90
CA SER A 270 4.39 -30.40 -7.99
C SER A 270 4.88 -30.23 -9.43
N GLU A 271 4.23 -30.90 -10.40
CA GLU A 271 4.50 -30.76 -11.83
C GLU A 271 4.03 -29.40 -12.37
N PHE A 272 2.93 -28.87 -11.80
CA PHE A 272 2.46 -27.53 -12.11
C PHE A 272 3.26 -26.45 -11.37
N SER A 273 3.57 -26.71 -10.10
CA SER A 273 4.31 -25.81 -9.24
C SER A 273 5.01 -26.57 -8.10
N LYS A 274 6.35 -26.59 -8.14
CA LYS A 274 7.21 -27.26 -7.14
C LYS A 274 6.93 -26.85 -5.68
N SER A 275 6.33 -25.69 -5.46
CA SER A 275 6.01 -25.14 -4.14
C SER A 275 4.50 -24.94 -3.94
N SER A 276 3.66 -25.76 -4.59
CA SER A 276 2.21 -25.72 -4.43
C SER A 276 1.81 -25.74 -2.95
N THR A 277 1.07 -24.73 -2.52
CA THR A 277 0.59 -24.60 -1.13
C THR A 277 -0.87 -25.05 -0.99
N PHE A 278 -1.41 -25.78 -1.97
CA PHE A 278 -2.83 -26.12 -2.04
C PHE A 278 -3.32 -26.87 -0.79
N LEU A 279 -2.67 -27.98 -0.43
CA LEU A 279 -3.02 -28.80 0.75
C LEU A 279 -2.93 -28.00 2.06
N VAL A 280 -1.86 -27.19 2.19
CA VAL A 280 -1.68 -26.30 3.35
C VAL A 280 -2.82 -25.28 3.45
N ASN A 281 -3.23 -24.69 2.32
CA ASN A 281 -4.35 -23.74 2.28
C ASN A 281 -5.70 -24.40 2.58
N MET A 282 -5.84 -25.70 2.29
CA MET A 282 -6.97 -26.53 2.72
C MET A 282 -6.90 -26.90 4.21
N GLY A 283 -5.79 -26.61 4.90
CA GLY A 283 -5.58 -26.99 6.30
C GLY A 283 -5.23 -28.47 6.47
N ILE A 284 -4.72 -29.12 5.42
CA ILE A 284 -4.21 -30.49 5.45
C ILE A 284 -2.71 -30.40 5.72
N LYS A 285 -2.25 -31.02 6.81
CA LYS A 285 -0.83 -31.11 7.12
C LYS A 285 -0.22 -32.17 6.19
N SER A 286 0.70 -31.78 5.32
CA SER A 286 1.47 -32.75 4.53
C SER A 286 2.30 -33.63 5.46
N CYS A 287 2.25 -34.96 5.26
CA CYS A 287 2.96 -35.96 6.06
C CYS A 287 4.50 -35.79 6.06
N GLY A 288 5.07 -34.92 5.21
CA GLY A 288 6.49 -34.56 5.20
C GLY A 288 6.86 -33.24 5.89
N SER A 289 5.99 -32.67 6.73
CA SER A 289 6.17 -31.36 7.36
C SER A 289 6.18 -31.42 8.90
N SER A 290 6.87 -32.40 9.49
CA SER A 290 7.58 -32.11 10.74
C SER A 290 8.75 -31.21 10.39
N GLN A 291 8.70 -29.95 10.82
CA GLN A 291 9.81 -28.99 10.75
C GLN A 291 10.67 -29.07 9.47
N LYS A 292 10.15 -28.65 8.32
CA LYS A 292 11.03 -28.18 7.24
C LYS A 292 11.54 -26.77 7.60
N SER A 293 12.40 -26.71 8.61
CA SER A 293 13.53 -25.77 8.61
C SER A 293 14.38 -26.14 7.40
N THR A 294 13.99 -25.63 6.23
CA THR A 294 14.74 -25.85 5.01
C THR A 294 16.07 -25.11 5.10
N THR A 295 17.15 -25.78 4.73
CA THR A 295 18.48 -25.17 4.56
C THR A 295 18.43 -23.96 3.60
N SER A 296 17.43 -23.91 2.70
CA SER A 296 17.06 -22.77 1.86
C SER A 296 16.56 -21.55 2.65
N SER A 297 15.72 -21.74 3.67
CA SER A 297 15.31 -20.66 4.57
C SER A 297 16.45 -20.21 5.47
N ALA A 298 17.34 -21.10 5.92
CA ALA A 298 18.49 -20.70 6.75
C ALA A 298 19.53 -19.88 5.97
N ALA A 299 19.81 -20.24 4.72
CA ALA A 299 20.68 -19.44 3.85
C ALA A 299 20.05 -18.07 3.55
N ARG A 300 18.75 -18.03 3.19
CA ARG A 300 18.03 -16.77 2.97
C ARG A 300 17.86 -15.93 4.23
N ILE A 301 17.73 -16.55 5.41
CA ILE A 301 17.67 -15.87 6.70
C ILE A 301 19.03 -15.26 6.99
N ARG A 302 20.14 -16.00 6.79
CA ARG A 302 21.50 -15.45 6.93
C ARG A 302 21.77 -14.32 5.96
N ASP A 303 21.40 -14.46 4.69
CA ASP A 303 21.54 -13.39 3.69
C ASP A 303 20.67 -12.16 4.02
N LEU A 304 19.47 -12.38 4.58
CA LEU A 304 18.62 -11.30 5.05
C LEU A 304 19.16 -10.67 6.34
N GLU A 305 19.77 -11.44 7.24
CA GLU A 305 20.42 -10.96 8.45
C GLU A 305 21.65 -10.12 8.11
N THR A 306 22.51 -10.55 7.18
CA THR A 306 23.62 -9.73 6.66
C THR A 306 23.10 -8.49 5.94
N THR A 307 22.07 -8.60 5.10
CA THR A 307 21.48 -7.41 4.44
C THR A 307 20.88 -6.43 5.45
N VAL A 308 20.25 -6.92 6.53
CA VAL A 308 19.71 -6.08 7.61
C VAL A 308 20.82 -5.41 8.39
N GLU A 309 21.92 -6.12 8.66
CA GLU A 309 23.08 -5.55 9.35
C GLU A 309 23.83 -4.53 8.49
N GLU A 310 24.00 -4.78 7.19
CA GLU A 310 24.52 -3.82 6.22
C GLU A 310 23.63 -2.57 6.12
N GLN A 311 22.30 -2.74 6.13
CA GLN A 311 21.36 -1.62 6.17
C GLN A 311 21.41 -0.86 7.50
N ARG A 312 21.65 -1.54 8.63
CA ARG A 312 21.86 -0.88 9.91
C ARG A 312 23.14 -0.05 9.89
N LEU A 313 24.24 -0.62 9.42
CA LEU A 313 25.51 0.07 9.30
C LEU A 313 25.41 1.28 8.35
N GLN A 314 24.71 1.14 7.21
CA GLN A 314 24.43 2.26 6.31
C GLN A 314 23.59 3.35 6.97
N CYS A 315 22.55 2.99 7.74
CA CYS A 315 21.75 3.97 8.48
C CYS A 315 22.57 4.69 9.56
N GLU A 316 23.49 3.98 10.22
CA GLU A 316 24.38 4.57 11.24
C GLU A 316 25.39 5.53 10.61
N ILE A 317 26.02 5.14 9.49
CA ILE A 317 26.90 6.01 8.71
C ILE A 317 26.13 7.23 8.19
N ALA A 318 24.93 7.04 7.65
CA ALA A 318 24.09 8.14 7.18
C ALA A 318 23.69 9.09 8.32
N SER A 319 23.40 8.57 9.51
CA SER A 319 23.09 9.38 10.69
C SER A 319 24.30 10.17 11.17
N ARG A 320 25.50 9.56 11.14
CA ARG A 320 26.76 10.23 11.48
C ARG A 320 27.06 11.35 10.49
N ASN A 321 26.89 11.09 9.20
CA ASN A 321 27.05 12.10 8.14
C ASN A 321 26.01 13.23 8.28
N GLU A 322 24.76 12.94 8.67
CA GLU A 322 23.75 13.98 8.93
C GLU A 322 24.16 14.89 10.10
N VAL A 323 24.67 14.32 11.19
CA VAL A 323 25.16 15.08 12.35
C VAL A 323 26.34 15.96 11.96
N GLU A 324 27.29 15.43 11.18
CA GLU A 324 28.45 16.18 10.70
C GLU A 324 28.04 17.32 9.76
N LEU A 325 27.15 17.06 8.80
CA LEU A 325 26.57 18.09 7.93
C LEU A 325 25.83 19.17 8.72
N ARG A 326 25.05 18.80 9.75
CA ARG A 326 24.39 19.77 10.63
C ARG A 326 25.38 20.62 11.41
N ALA A 327 26.48 20.04 11.88
CA ALA A 327 27.53 20.79 12.55
C ALA A 327 28.22 21.78 11.59
N THR A 328 28.50 21.36 10.35
CA THR A 328 29.05 22.26 9.31
C THR A 328 28.09 23.39 8.99
N ILE A 329 26.79 23.10 8.80
CA ILE A 329 25.76 24.12 8.55
C ILE A 329 25.69 25.10 9.74
N GLY A 330 25.75 24.60 10.98
CA GLY A 330 25.81 25.44 12.18
C GLY A 330 27.01 26.39 12.18
N SER A 331 28.21 25.88 11.88
CA SER A 331 29.43 26.70 11.77
C SER A 331 29.32 27.74 10.65
N GLN A 332 28.76 27.38 9.50
CA GLN A 332 28.56 28.31 8.39
C GLN A 332 27.55 29.41 8.77
N GLN A 333 26.50 29.06 9.51
CA GLN A 333 25.51 30.02 9.97
C GLN A 333 26.13 31.04 10.93
N GLU A 334 26.98 30.60 11.87
CA GLU A 334 27.72 31.50 12.76
C GLU A 334 28.68 32.43 12.01
N GLU A 335 29.32 31.95 10.93
CA GLU A 335 30.20 32.76 10.10
C GLU A 335 29.41 33.80 9.29
N ILE A 336 28.26 33.42 8.73
CA ILE A 336 27.31 34.34 8.08
C ILE A 336 26.86 35.43 9.05
N ASP A 337 26.52 35.08 10.28
CA ASP A 337 26.04 36.06 11.27
C ASP A 337 27.17 36.99 11.74
N ARG A 338 28.41 36.49 11.85
CA ARG A 338 29.60 37.32 12.08
C ARG A 338 29.85 38.31 10.95
N LEU A 339 29.81 37.85 9.70
CA LEU A 339 30.00 38.70 8.52
C LEU A 339 28.90 39.76 8.41
N LYS A 340 27.64 39.39 8.66
CA LYS A 340 26.53 40.36 8.70
C LYS A 340 26.77 41.47 9.72
N LYS A 341 27.26 41.11 10.92
CA LYS A 341 27.58 42.10 11.96
C LYS A 341 28.70 43.05 11.52
N GLN A 342 29.77 42.53 10.93
CA GLN A 342 30.87 43.36 10.41
C GLN A 342 30.40 44.30 9.28
N VAL A 343 29.53 43.82 8.39
CA VAL A 343 28.95 44.66 7.33
C VAL A 343 28.14 45.81 7.92
N GLU A 344 27.35 45.57 8.97
CA GLU A 344 26.54 46.61 9.59
C GLU A 344 27.39 47.64 10.35
N GLU A 345 28.39 47.19 11.12
CA GLU A 345 29.37 48.07 11.77
C GLU A 345 30.14 48.90 10.73
N GLY A 346 30.51 48.30 9.60
CA GLY A 346 31.15 48.99 8.47
C GLY A 346 30.27 50.08 7.87
N LYS A 347 28.96 49.83 7.69
CA LYS A 347 28.01 50.85 7.21
C LYS A 347 27.90 52.02 8.19
N GLU A 348 27.81 51.74 9.49
CA GLU A 348 27.73 52.80 10.51
C GLU A 348 29.01 53.66 10.54
N ALA A 349 30.17 53.03 10.44
CA ALA A 349 31.44 53.73 10.36
C ALA A 349 31.52 54.61 9.10
N ASN A 350 31.08 54.09 7.94
CA ASN A 350 31.04 54.86 6.71
C ASN A 350 30.11 56.07 6.82
N LYS A 351 28.92 55.90 7.41
CA LYS A 351 27.98 57.00 7.63
C LYS A 351 28.60 58.11 8.50
N LYS A 352 29.28 57.74 9.60
CA LYS A 352 29.99 58.70 10.45
C LYS A 352 31.10 59.43 9.68
N ASN A 353 31.82 58.71 8.82
CA ASN A 353 32.87 59.29 7.99
C ASN A 353 32.30 60.27 6.94
N GLU A 354 31.19 59.93 6.30
CA GLU A 354 30.44 60.82 5.40
C GLU A 354 29.97 62.09 6.13
N GLU A 355 29.42 61.96 7.34
CA GLU A 355 29.02 63.08 8.18
C GLU A 355 30.22 63.98 8.54
N GLN A 356 31.36 63.40 8.93
CA GLN A 356 32.58 64.15 9.22
C GLN A 356 33.13 64.87 7.99
N MET A 357 33.15 64.21 6.84
CA MET A 357 33.56 64.79 5.56
C MET A 357 32.65 65.97 5.16
N SER A 358 31.34 65.85 5.38
CA SER A 358 30.37 66.94 5.14
C SER A 358 30.65 68.15 6.04
N VAL A 359 30.96 67.93 7.33
CA VAL A 359 31.32 68.99 8.27
C VAL A 359 32.62 69.67 7.87
N LEU A 360 33.66 68.91 7.50
CA LEU A 360 34.93 69.47 7.05
C LEU A 360 34.76 70.29 5.77
N ASN A 361 34.00 69.78 4.79
CA ASN A 361 33.72 70.49 3.56
C ASN A 361 32.97 71.81 3.82
N SER A 362 31.99 71.81 4.73
CA SER A 362 31.28 73.03 5.14
C SER A 362 32.20 74.06 5.82
N LYS A 363 33.17 73.60 6.62
CA LYS A 363 34.20 74.49 7.21
C LYS A 363 35.12 75.07 6.14
N GLN A 364 35.55 74.24 5.18
CA GLN A 364 36.39 74.67 4.06
C GLN A 364 35.69 75.75 3.22
N GLN A 365 34.41 75.55 2.90
CA GLN A 365 33.62 76.55 2.17
C GLN A 365 33.55 77.89 2.93
N ARG A 366 33.31 77.86 4.25
CA ARG A 366 33.31 79.09 5.07
C ARG A 366 34.67 79.79 5.12
N THR A 367 35.76 79.02 5.21
CA THR A 367 37.10 79.62 5.19
C THR A 367 37.42 80.24 3.83
N ASP A 368 37.02 79.59 2.74
CA ASP A 368 37.21 80.10 1.38
C ASP A 368 36.39 81.38 1.15
N GLU A 369 35.14 81.43 1.64
CA GLU A 369 34.31 82.64 1.62
C GLU A 369 34.93 83.81 2.39
N LEU A 370 35.49 83.55 3.59
CA LEU A 370 36.17 84.56 4.38
C LEU A 370 37.44 85.08 3.69
N LEU A 371 38.23 84.21 3.07
CA LEU A 371 39.41 84.58 2.29
C LEU A 371 39.03 85.47 1.10
N LEU A 372 37.99 85.11 0.34
CA LEU A 372 37.48 85.92 -0.77
C LEU A 372 36.99 87.30 -0.29
N ARG A 373 36.35 87.38 0.89
CA ARG A 373 35.93 88.65 1.51
C ARG A 373 37.12 89.52 1.92
N LEU A 374 38.19 88.93 2.44
CA LEU A 374 39.42 89.66 2.79
C LEU A 374 40.14 90.19 1.54
N ILE A 375 40.22 89.40 0.47
CA ILE A 375 40.82 89.79 -0.81
C ILE A 375 40.02 90.93 -1.47
N SER A 376 38.69 90.90 -1.39
CA SER A 376 37.84 91.99 -1.90
C SER A 376 37.89 93.28 -1.08
N GLN A 377 38.17 93.22 0.23
CA GLN A 377 38.38 94.42 1.06
C GLN A 377 39.75 95.06 0.85
N SER A 378 40.79 94.25 0.60
CA SER A 378 42.15 94.74 0.36
C SER A 378 42.34 95.33 -1.05
N THR A 379 41.47 95.01 -2.00
CA THR A 379 41.45 95.61 -3.35
C THR A 379 40.76 96.97 -3.44
N ILE A 380 40.04 97.42 -2.40
CA ILE A 380 39.39 98.74 -2.35
C ILE A 380 40.37 99.84 -1.83
N GLY A 381 41.57 99.46 -1.36
CA GLY A 381 42.57 100.38 -0.79
C GLY A 381 43.60 100.98 -1.75
N SER A 382 43.60 100.64 -3.05
CA SER A 382 44.56 101.16 -4.03
C SER A 382 43.88 101.83 -5.22
N GLY A 383 43.07 102.86 -4.93
CA GLY A 383 42.61 103.85 -5.90
C GLY A 383 43.03 105.24 -5.46
N SER A 384 44.25 105.66 -5.82
CA SER A 384 44.70 107.05 -5.68
C SER A 384 44.06 107.91 -6.78
N PRO A 385 43.39 109.05 -6.48
CA PRO A 385 43.21 110.11 -7.44
C PRO A 385 44.37 111.10 -7.32
N ASN A 386 45.24 111.09 -8.33
CA ASN A 386 46.09 112.23 -8.65
C ASN A 386 45.22 113.48 -8.85
N SER A 387 45.50 114.54 -8.10
CA SER A 387 45.17 115.91 -8.50
C SER A 387 46.12 116.89 -7.81
N GLN A 388 46.90 117.55 -8.68
CA GLN A 388 47.76 118.72 -8.52
C GLN A 388 49.12 118.54 -7.84
#